data_AF-A0A952P5V9-F1
#
_entry.id   AF-A0A952P5V9-F1
#
_cell.length_a   1.000
_cell.length_b   1.000
_cell.length_c   1.000
_cell.angle_alpha   90.00
_cell.angle_beta   90.00
_cell.angle_gamma   90.00
#
_symmetry.space_group_name_H-M   'P 1'
#
loop_
_entity.id
_entity.type
_entity.pdbx_description
1 polymer ?
#
loop_
_entity_poly.entity_id
_entity_poly.type
_entity_poly.pdbx_seq_one_letter_code
_entity_poly.pdbx_strand_id
1 'polypeptide(L)'
;MEIESGPLKSAPLFHRPEKIDETIGDPELSESRVKSSLRLNYEAQVRVIQHQIGGLEQARQTLGLSQRKMAQLLLVDPSAWTRWTRPEGEAPPHIWRALQWYLTLREKIPGLTPQYFVNSDPKVISEKTLQQIRSEKEERERQHGELRRRILELEGAQLEILLLREETRKLRRWNWAWFSLCLISGGLLAAWFLGPALP
;
A
#
# COMPACT_ATOMS: atom_id res chain seq x y z
N MET A 1 70.83 -2.05 26.21
CA MET A 1 69.48 -2.56 25.98
C MET A 1 69.62 -3.70 25.00
N GLU A 2 69.73 -4.92 25.53
CA GLU A 2 69.85 -6.15 24.75
C GLU A 2 68.44 -6.68 24.48
N ILE A 3 68.13 -6.96 23.21
CA ILE A 3 66.86 -7.54 22.79
C ILE A 3 67.13 -9.03 22.57
N GLU A 4 66.72 -9.86 23.53
CA GLU A 4 66.76 -11.32 23.41
C GLU A 4 65.79 -11.81 22.32
N SER A 5 66.33 -12.51 21.34
CA SER A 5 65.60 -13.25 20.31
C SER A 5 65.33 -14.69 20.78
N GLY A 6 64.12 -14.94 21.31
CA GLY A 6 63.66 -16.28 21.66
C GLY A 6 63.25 -17.12 20.43
N PRO A 7 63.41 -18.47 20.45
CA PRO A 7 63.15 -19.32 19.29
C PRO A 7 61.66 -19.68 19.11
N LEU A 8 61.32 -19.87 17.84
CA LEU A 8 60.01 -20.19 17.28
C LEU A 8 59.38 -21.46 17.87
N LYS A 9 58.15 -21.34 18.40
CA LYS A 9 57.26 -22.48 18.66
C LYS A 9 56.56 -22.87 17.36
N SER A 10 56.89 -24.04 16.83
CA SER A 10 56.20 -24.67 15.71
C SER A 10 54.74 -24.98 16.06
N ALA A 11 53.84 -24.61 15.14
CA ALA A 11 52.41 -24.90 15.25
C ALA A 11 52.13 -26.41 15.09
N PRO A 12 51.10 -26.96 15.74
CA PRO A 12 50.74 -28.36 15.59
C PRO A 12 50.22 -28.64 14.17
N LEU A 13 50.84 -29.63 13.52
CA LEU A 13 50.40 -30.25 12.28
C LEU A 13 48.99 -30.81 12.46
N PHE A 14 48.00 -30.15 11.87
CA PHE A 14 46.68 -30.72 11.68
C PHE A 14 46.79 -31.92 10.74
N HIS A 15 46.61 -33.11 11.29
CA HIS A 15 46.45 -34.34 10.54
C HIS A 15 45.18 -34.21 9.70
N ARG A 16 45.33 -34.06 8.38
CA ARG A 16 44.23 -34.10 7.41
C ARG A 16 43.84 -35.57 7.25
N PRO A 17 42.65 -36.03 7.70
CA PRO A 17 42.24 -37.39 7.41
C PRO A 17 42.15 -37.56 5.89
N GLU A 18 42.88 -38.57 5.42
CA GLU A 18 42.91 -39.03 4.04
C GLU A 18 41.52 -39.40 3.54
N LYS A 19 41.39 -39.31 2.22
CA LYS A 19 40.24 -39.67 1.38
C LYS A 19 39.52 -40.91 1.91
N ILE A 20 38.22 -40.74 2.17
CA ILE A 20 37.28 -41.87 2.21
C ILE A 20 36.75 -42.06 0.79
N ASP A 21 36.83 -43.31 0.37
CA ASP A 21 36.55 -43.85 -0.95
C ASP A 21 35.21 -43.45 -1.55
N GLU A 22 35.24 -43.41 -2.88
CA GLU A 22 34.11 -43.40 -3.80
C GLU A 22 33.21 -44.63 -3.58
N THR A 23 32.23 -44.54 -2.71
CA THR A 23 31.01 -45.37 -2.84
C THR A 23 30.04 -44.65 -3.77
N ILE A 24 29.90 -45.21 -4.97
CA ILE A 24 28.79 -45.01 -5.90
C ILE A 24 27.50 -45.29 -5.11
N GLY A 25 26.89 -44.21 -4.60
CA GLY A 25 25.60 -44.24 -3.93
C GLY A 25 24.54 -43.74 -4.89
N ASP A 26 23.57 -44.59 -5.19
CA ASP A 26 22.37 -44.23 -5.94
C ASP A 26 21.78 -42.90 -5.42
N PRO A 27 21.51 -41.90 -6.28
CA PRO A 27 21.05 -40.59 -5.85
C PRO A 27 19.66 -40.57 -5.20
N GLU A 28 18.90 -41.67 -5.26
CA GLU A 28 17.49 -41.72 -4.85
C GLU A 28 17.23 -41.94 -3.35
N LEU A 29 18.22 -42.38 -2.56
CA LEU A 29 17.99 -42.72 -1.14
C LEU A 29 18.34 -41.61 -0.13
N SER A 30 18.84 -40.46 -0.60
CA SER A 30 19.22 -39.34 0.28
C SER A 30 18.04 -38.49 0.78
N GLU A 31 16.82 -38.73 0.31
CA GLU A 31 15.61 -37.98 0.70
C GLU A 31 15.08 -38.33 2.11
N SER A 32 15.53 -39.43 2.71
CA SER A 32 15.06 -39.87 4.04
C SER A 32 15.80 -39.25 5.23
N ARG A 33 16.72 -38.30 4.98
CA ARG A 33 17.34 -37.54 6.07
C ARG A 33 16.27 -36.68 6.74
N VAL A 34 15.84 -37.10 7.94
CA VAL A 34 14.84 -36.42 8.78
C VAL A 34 15.10 -34.91 8.75
N LYS A 35 14.31 -34.19 7.96
CA LYS A 35 14.42 -32.74 7.85
C LYS A 35 13.98 -32.17 9.19
N SER A 36 14.71 -31.17 9.68
CA SER A 36 14.25 -30.44 10.86
C SER A 36 12.89 -29.80 10.58
N SER A 37 12.02 -29.73 11.58
CA SER A 37 10.72 -29.04 11.48
C SER A 37 10.86 -27.62 10.94
N LEU A 38 11.94 -26.93 11.32
CA LEU A 38 12.30 -25.60 10.82
C LEU A 38 12.52 -25.59 9.30
N ARG A 39 13.24 -26.57 8.75
CA ARG A 39 13.49 -26.67 7.31
C ARG A 39 12.20 -26.91 6.54
N LEU A 40 11.33 -27.79 7.04
CA LEU A 40 10.01 -28.04 6.45
C LEU A 40 9.16 -26.77 6.39
N ASN A 41 9.17 -25.98 7.47
CA ASN A 41 8.46 -24.70 7.51
C ASN A 41 9.00 -23.69 6.48
N TYR A 42 10.33 -23.61 6.32
CA TYR A 42 10.92 -22.73 5.30
C TYR A 42 10.58 -23.19 3.88
N GLU A 43 10.68 -24.48 3.59
CA GLU A 43 10.31 -25.04 2.29
C GLU A 43 8.82 -24.78 1.97
N ALA A 44 7.93 -24.93 2.96
CA ALA A 44 6.52 -24.62 2.80
C ALA A 44 6.26 -23.12 2.53
N GLN A 45 6.93 -22.23 3.27
CA GLN A 45 6.83 -20.79 3.05
C GLN A 45 7.28 -20.40 1.64
N VAL A 46 8.38 -20.99 1.15
CA VAL A 46 8.88 -20.73 -0.20
C VAL A 46 7.85 -21.13 -1.25
N ARG A 47 7.19 -22.29 -1.10
CA ARG A 47 6.13 -22.71 -2.05
C ARG A 47 4.96 -21.74 -2.10
N VAL A 48 4.54 -21.22 -0.95
CA VAL A 48 3.47 -20.20 -0.89
C VAL A 48 3.91 -18.91 -1.59
N ILE A 49 5.14 -18.45 -1.33
CA ILE A 49 5.69 -17.25 -1.95
C ILE A 49 5.83 -17.44 -3.47
N GLN A 50 6.31 -18.59 -3.92
CA GLN A 50 6.42 -18.95 -5.34
C GLN A 50 5.06 -18.96 -6.02
N HIS A 51 4.01 -19.48 -5.36
CA HIS A 51 2.66 -19.45 -5.90
C HIS A 51 2.12 -18.01 -6.02
N GLN A 52 2.47 -17.12 -5.10
CA GLN A 52 2.02 -15.72 -5.12
C GLN A 52 2.76 -14.88 -6.18
N ILE A 53 4.08 -15.05 -6.29
CA ILE A 53 4.96 -14.21 -7.11
C ILE A 53 5.17 -14.82 -8.51
N GLY A 54 5.08 -16.14 -8.63
CA GLY A 54 5.48 -16.92 -9.80
C GLY A 54 6.97 -17.26 -9.78
N GLY A 55 7.57 -17.38 -10.95
CA GLY A 55 9.00 -17.66 -11.11
C GLY A 55 9.89 -16.43 -10.88
N LEU A 56 11.17 -16.64 -10.56
CA LEU A 56 12.16 -15.55 -10.41
C LEU A 56 12.26 -14.68 -11.68
N GLU A 57 12.24 -15.33 -12.85
CA GLU A 57 12.33 -14.64 -14.14
C GLU A 57 11.05 -13.85 -14.44
N GLN A 58 9.89 -14.38 -14.05
CA GLN A 58 8.62 -13.69 -14.15
C GLN A 58 8.60 -12.45 -13.24
N ALA A 59 9.05 -12.59 -11.99
CA ALA A 59 9.17 -11.47 -11.06
C ALA A 59 10.10 -10.37 -11.62
N ARG A 60 11.23 -10.76 -12.22
CA ARG A 60 12.14 -9.81 -12.90
C ARG A 60 11.43 -9.05 -14.02
N GLN A 61 10.65 -9.74 -14.84
CA GLN A 61 9.86 -9.13 -15.92
C GLN A 61 8.81 -8.16 -15.37
N THR A 62 8.10 -8.54 -14.31
CA THR A 62 7.13 -7.66 -13.62
C THR A 62 7.78 -6.38 -13.06
N LEU A 63 9.03 -6.47 -12.64
CA LEU A 63 9.80 -5.30 -12.17
C LEU A 63 10.47 -4.50 -13.30
N GLY A 64 10.48 -5.01 -14.54
CA GLY A 64 11.14 -4.37 -15.68
C GLY A 64 12.65 -4.22 -15.51
N LEU A 65 13.29 -5.11 -14.73
CA LEU A 65 14.72 -5.03 -14.41
C LEU A 65 15.55 -5.95 -15.29
N SER A 66 16.79 -5.55 -15.60
CA SER A 66 17.77 -6.48 -16.16
C SER A 66 18.24 -7.48 -15.09
N GLN A 67 18.77 -8.63 -15.49
CA GLN A 67 19.27 -9.65 -14.56
C GLN A 67 20.33 -9.09 -13.61
N ARG A 68 21.24 -8.25 -14.13
CA ARG A 68 22.27 -7.58 -13.32
C ARG A 68 21.67 -6.65 -12.26
N LYS A 69 20.65 -5.86 -12.62
CA LYS A 69 19.96 -4.97 -11.67
C LYS A 69 19.15 -5.75 -10.63
N MET A 70 18.58 -6.89 -11.03
CA MET A 70 17.86 -7.78 -10.12
C MET A 70 18.81 -8.42 -9.10
N ALA A 71 19.98 -8.88 -9.54
CA ALA A 71 21.02 -9.39 -8.67
C ALA A 71 21.51 -8.32 -7.68
N GLN A 72 21.72 -7.08 -8.16
CA GLN A 72 22.04 -5.93 -7.30
C GLN A 72 20.95 -5.63 -6.28
N LEU A 73 19.67 -5.62 -6.70
CA LEU A 73 18.52 -5.39 -5.81
C LEU A 73 18.47 -6.42 -4.67
N LEU A 74 18.78 -7.68 -4.99
CA LEU A 74 18.78 -8.79 -4.02
C LEU A 74 20.11 -8.93 -3.27
N LEU A 75 21.09 -8.07 -3.55
CA LEU A 75 22.44 -8.09 -2.97
C LEU A 75 23.17 -9.42 -3.19
N VAL A 76 23.04 -9.98 -4.39
CA VAL A 76 23.66 -11.26 -4.79
C VAL A 76 24.52 -11.11 -6.04
N ASP A 77 25.41 -12.08 -6.25
CA ASP A 77 26.21 -12.12 -7.47
C ASP A 77 25.34 -12.43 -8.71
N PRO A 78 25.63 -11.79 -9.87
CA PRO A 78 24.92 -12.08 -11.11
C PRO A 78 24.99 -13.54 -11.54
N SER A 79 26.07 -14.26 -11.18
CA SER A 79 26.23 -15.69 -11.45
C SER A 79 25.31 -16.56 -10.61
N ALA A 80 24.93 -16.13 -9.40
CA ALA A 80 23.96 -16.83 -8.57
C ALA A 80 22.56 -16.76 -9.21
N TRP A 81 22.18 -15.58 -9.71
CA TRP A 81 20.93 -15.39 -10.43
C TRP A 81 20.79 -16.36 -11.61
N THR A 82 21.81 -16.44 -12.47
CA THR A 82 21.78 -17.32 -13.66
C THR A 82 21.77 -18.80 -13.31
N ARG A 83 22.22 -19.19 -12.11
CA ARG A 83 22.09 -20.57 -11.63
C ARG A 83 20.68 -20.87 -11.17
N TRP A 84 20.04 -19.94 -10.46
CA TRP A 84 18.70 -20.13 -9.91
C TRP A 84 17.59 -20.05 -10.94
N THR A 85 17.81 -19.38 -12.08
CA THR A 85 16.82 -19.27 -13.15
C THR A 85 16.87 -20.40 -14.17
N ARG A 86 17.76 -21.39 -14.00
CA ARG A 86 17.79 -22.60 -14.82
C ARG A 86 16.57 -23.49 -14.50
N PRO A 87 16.15 -24.38 -15.41
CA PRO A 87 15.00 -25.27 -15.18
C PRO A 87 15.12 -26.12 -13.90
N GLU A 88 16.34 -26.54 -13.57
CA GLU A 88 16.67 -27.31 -12.36
C GLU A 88 17.27 -26.43 -11.24
N GLY A 89 17.33 -25.11 -11.47
CA GLY A 89 17.85 -24.17 -10.51
C GLY A 89 16.81 -23.86 -9.44
N GLU A 90 17.25 -23.88 -8.17
CA GLU A 90 16.43 -23.41 -7.06
C GLU A 90 17.15 -22.29 -6.31
N ALA A 91 16.45 -21.16 -6.09
CA ALA A 91 16.97 -20.10 -5.24
C ALA A 91 16.78 -20.44 -3.76
N PRO A 92 17.73 -20.05 -2.89
CA PRO A 92 17.60 -20.19 -1.45
C PRO A 92 16.33 -19.51 -0.89
N PRO A 93 15.77 -20.00 0.23
CA PRO A 93 14.55 -19.45 0.83
C PRO A 93 14.59 -17.95 1.15
N HIS A 94 15.74 -17.43 1.56
CA HIS A 94 15.88 -16.01 1.90
C HIS A 94 15.73 -15.09 0.69
N ILE A 95 16.03 -15.57 -0.52
CA ILE A 95 15.88 -14.79 -1.76
C ILE A 95 14.40 -14.55 -2.06
N TRP A 96 13.59 -15.61 -1.94
CA TRP A 96 12.14 -15.52 -2.07
C TRP A 96 11.53 -14.56 -1.04
N ARG A 97 12.00 -14.63 0.20
CA ARG A 97 11.55 -13.73 1.28
C ARG A 97 11.93 -12.27 1.01
N ALA A 98 13.14 -12.01 0.55
CA ALA A 98 13.58 -10.67 0.18
C ALA A 98 12.73 -10.10 -0.98
N LEU A 99 12.43 -10.92 -1.98
CA LEU A 99 11.57 -10.55 -3.10
C LEU A 99 10.13 -10.23 -2.65
N GLN A 100 9.56 -11.07 -1.77
CA GLN A 100 8.24 -10.83 -1.18
C GLN A 100 8.21 -9.50 -0.41
N TRP A 101 9.22 -9.23 0.41
CA TRP A 101 9.34 -7.97 1.14
C TRP A 101 9.41 -6.77 0.19
N TYR A 102 10.22 -6.88 -0.86
CA TYR A 102 10.34 -5.83 -1.85
C TYR A 102 9.00 -5.51 -2.55
N LEU A 103 8.26 -6.53 -2.97
CA LEU A 103 6.96 -6.35 -3.60
C LEU A 103 5.94 -5.74 -2.63
N THR A 104 5.92 -6.21 -1.38
CA THR A 104 5.05 -5.65 -0.34
C THR A 104 5.36 -4.17 -0.06
N LEU A 105 6.65 -3.80 -0.01
CA LEU A 105 7.06 -2.41 0.19
C LEU A 105 6.61 -1.51 -0.96
N ARG A 106 6.71 -1.99 -2.20
CA ARG A 106 6.24 -1.25 -3.38
C ARG A 106 4.72 -1.02 -3.36
N GLU A 107 3.94 -1.97 -2.86
CA GLU A 107 2.49 -1.79 -2.70
C GLU A 107 2.13 -0.76 -1.63
N LYS A 108 2.89 -0.73 -0.53
CA LYS A 108 2.62 0.19 0.59
C LYS A 108 3.13 1.62 0.34
N ILE A 109 4.18 1.78 -0.46
CA ILE A 109 4.82 3.07 -0.75
C ILE A 109 4.69 3.34 -2.26
N PRO A 110 3.59 3.97 -2.72
CA PRO A 110 3.43 4.31 -4.13
C PRO A 110 4.56 5.27 -4.56
N GLY A 111 5.20 4.96 -5.69
CA GLY A 111 6.36 5.72 -6.19
C GLY A 111 7.73 5.15 -5.78
N LEU A 112 7.78 4.10 -4.94
CA LEU A 112 9.03 3.38 -4.67
C LEU A 112 9.43 2.57 -5.91
N THR A 113 10.35 3.12 -6.70
CA THR A 113 10.87 2.47 -7.90
C THR A 113 12.12 1.65 -7.58
N PRO A 114 12.38 0.51 -8.26
CA PRO A 114 13.58 -0.28 -8.00
C PRO A 114 14.89 0.49 -8.24
N GLN A 115 14.83 1.53 -9.08
CA GLN A 115 15.93 2.45 -9.35
C GLN A 115 16.42 3.14 -8.07
N TYR A 116 15.56 3.33 -7.07
CA TYR A 116 15.93 3.89 -5.76
C TYR A 116 16.99 3.05 -5.03
N PHE A 117 16.91 1.73 -5.15
CA PHE A 117 17.83 0.80 -4.47
C PHE A 117 19.10 0.52 -5.29
N VAL A 118 19.00 0.63 -6.61
CA VAL A 118 20.07 0.24 -7.53
C VAL A 118 21.00 1.42 -7.87
N ASN A 119 20.49 2.65 -7.90
CA ASN A 119 21.29 3.83 -8.23
C ASN A 119 21.83 4.48 -6.94
N SER A 120 23.15 4.51 -6.82
CA SER A 120 23.92 4.76 -5.59
C SER A 120 23.81 6.14 -4.93
N ASP A 121 23.00 7.06 -5.45
CA ASP A 121 22.81 8.38 -4.84
C ASP A 121 21.40 8.51 -4.24
N PRO A 122 21.16 7.92 -3.05
CA PRO A 122 19.87 7.99 -2.38
C PRO A 122 19.46 9.44 -2.08
N LYS A 123 20.44 10.34 -1.91
CA LYS A 123 20.21 11.75 -1.59
C LYS A 123 19.43 12.48 -2.68
N VAL A 124 19.88 12.39 -3.94
CA VAL A 124 19.28 13.15 -5.06
C VAL A 124 17.87 12.65 -5.39
N ILE A 125 17.65 11.33 -5.37
CA ILE A 125 16.32 10.76 -5.62
C ILE A 125 15.37 11.08 -4.47
N SER A 126 15.86 10.97 -3.21
CA SER A 126 15.04 11.27 -2.04
C SER A 126 14.57 12.72 -2.02
N GLU A 127 15.42 13.69 -2.37
CA GLU A 127 15.04 15.11 -2.36
C GLU A 127 13.92 15.41 -3.36
N LYS A 128 14.03 14.91 -4.59
CA LYS A 128 12.98 15.12 -5.60
C LYS A 128 11.66 14.44 -5.23
N THR A 129 11.71 13.21 -4.72
CA THR A 129 10.52 12.49 -4.26
C THR A 129 9.91 13.17 -3.03
N LEU A 130 10.72 13.61 -2.08
CA LEU A 130 10.25 14.36 -0.91
C LEU A 130 9.63 15.71 -1.32
N GLN A 131 10.19 16.39 -2.32
CA GLN A 131 9.60 17.61 -2.88
C GLN A 131 8.24 17.32 -3.51
N GLN A 132 8.11 16.25 -4.31
CA GLN A 132 6.84 15.84 -4.91
C GLN A 132 5.79 15.48 -3.84
N ILE A 133 6.19 14.74 -2.80
CA ILE A 133 5.29 14.39 -1.69
C ILE A 133 4.84 15.66 -0.95
N ARG A 134 5.75 16.62 -0.74
CA ARG A 134 5.41 17.90 -0.11
C ARG A 134 4.45 18.71 -0.96
N SER A 135 4.70 18.85 -2.27
CA SER A 135 3.81 19.59 -3.16
C SER A 135 2.43 18.93 -3.27
N GLU A 136 2.37 17.61 -3.37
CA GLU A 136 1.10 16.87 -3.41
C GLU A 136 0.33 17.00 -2.08
N LYS A 137 1.04 16.98 -0.95
CA LYS A 137 0.44 17.20 0.36
C LYS A 137 -0.13 18.61 0.48
N GLU A 138 0.60 19.63 0.05
CA GLU A 138 0.13 21.02 0.02
C GLU A 138 -1.10 21.20 -0.87
N GLU A 139 -1.13 20.56 -2.05
CA GLU A 139 -2.29 20.57 -2.94
C GLU A 139 -3.50 19.91 -2.29
N ARG A 140 -3.33 18.75 -1.66
CA ARG A 140 -4.41 18.09 -0.92
C ARG A 140 -4.91 18.94 0.23
N GLU A 141 -4.03 19.62 0.95
CA GLU A 141 -4.42 20.54 2.03
C GLU A 141 -5.20 21.76 1.50
N ARG A 142 -4.82 22.30 0.33
CA ARG A 142 -5.60 23.35 -0.35
C ARG A 142 -6.98 22.85 -0.77
N GLN A 143 -7.05 21.69 -1.43
CA GLN A 143 -8.31 21.06 -1.82
C GLN A 143 -9.22 20.80 -0.61
N HIS A 144 -8.65 20.31 0.49
CA HIS A 144 -9.39 20.06 1.71
C HIS A 144 -9.85 21.36 2.38
N GLY A 145 -9.05 22.42 2.33
CA GLY A 145 -9.43 23.76 2.76
C GLY A 145 -10.59 24.34 1.95
N GLU A 146 -10.57 24.18 0.62
CA GLU A 146 -11.65 24.60 -0.27
C GLU A 146 -12.94 23.82 -0.02
N LEU A 147 -12.87 22.50 0.14
CA LEU A 147 -14.03 21.67 0.49
C LEU A 147 -14.64 22.10 1.81
N ARG A 148 -13.83 22.40 2.84
CA ARG A 148 -14.32 22.92 4.12
C ARG A 148 -15.04 24.26 3.98
N ARG A 149 -14.53 25.18 3.14
CA ARG A 149 -15.21 26.45 2.86
C ARG A 149 -16.57 26.23 2.20
N ARG A 150 -16.64 25.35 1.20
CA ARG A 150 -17.91 25.01 0.54
C ARG A 150 -18.92 24.37 1.49
N ILE A 151 -18.47 23.53 2.41
CA ILE A 151 -19.34 22.95 3.45
C ILE A 151 -19.94 24.06 4.32
N LEU A 152 -19.12 25.00 4.80
CA LEU A 152 -19.59 26.13 5.60
C LEU A 152 -20.57 27.04 4.83
N GLU A 153 -20.30 27.30 3.55
CA GLU A 153 -21.22 28.07 2.68
C GLU A 153 -22.57 27.36 2.51
N LEU A 154 -22.56 26.04 2.30
CA LEU A 154 -23.78 25.24 2.17
C LEU A 154 -24.56 25.17 3.48
N GLU A 155 -23.88 25.04 4.62
CA GLU A 155 -24.52 25.09 5.94
C GLU A 155 -25.16 26.46 6.20
N GLY A 156 -24.49 27.56 5.83
CA GLY A 156 -25.05 28.91 5.90
C GLY A 156 -26.30 29.08 5.02
N ALA A 157 -26.24 28.62 3.76
CA ALA A 157 -27.37 28.67 2.85
C ALA A 157 -28.56 27.83 3.34
N GLN A 158 -28.31 26.67 3.97
CA GLN A 158 -29.37 25.86 4.58
C GLN A 158 -30.07 26.59 5.72
N LEU A 159 -29.33 27.29 6.57
CA LEU A 159 -29.91 28.11 7.65
C LEU A 159 -30.78 29.24 7.08
N GLU A 160 -30.33 29.91 6.02
CA GLU A 160 -31.12 30.95 5.35
C GLU A 160 -32.42 30.41 4.74
N ILE A 161 -32.36 29.25 4.08
CA ILE A 161 -33.56 28.57 3.55
C ILE A 161 -34.53 28.21 4.68
N LEU A 162 -34.03 27.75 5.83
CA LEU A 162 -34.87 27.44 6.99
C LEU A 162 -35.57 28.68 7.55
N LEU A 163 -34.86 29.81 7.65
CA LEU A 163 -35.43 31.08 8.07
C LEU A 163 -36.52 31.58 7.10
N LEU A 164 -36.22 31.60 5.80
CA LEU A 164 -37.19 31.97 4.76
C LEU A 164 -38.42 31.04 4.76
N ARG A 165 -38.23 29.75 5.03
CA ARG A 165 -39.33 28.78 5.16
C ARG A 165 -40.21 29.09 6.38
N GLU A 166 -39.65 29.60 7.46
CA GLU A 166 -40.41 30.02 8.63
C GLU A 166 -41.23 31.29 8.34
N GLU A 167 -40.62 32.27 7.68
CA GLU A 167 -41.29 33.52 7.27
C GLU A 167 -42.45 33.26 6.30
N THR A 168 -42.22 32.44 5.28
CA THR A 168 -43.27 32.04 4.32
C THR A 168 -44.40 31.26 5.00
N ARG A 169 -44.12 30.43 6.03
CA ARG A 169 -45.17 29.79 6.84
C ARG A 169 -45.97 30.80 7.67
N LYS A 170 -45.34 31.85 8.20
CA LYS A 170 -46.05 32.93 8.92
C LYS A 170 -46.95 33.68 7.96
N LEU A 171 -46.44 34.11 6.81
CA LEU A 171 -47.22 34.77 5.75
C LEU A 171 -48.39 33.89 5.28
N ARG A 172 -48.16 32.59 5.06
CA ARG A 172 -49.24 31.66 4.67
C ARG A 172 -50.34 31.55 5.73
N ARG A 173 -49.99 31.54 7.03
CA ARG A 173 -50.97 31.55 8.13
C ARG A 173 -51.80 32.82 8.14
N TRP A 174 -51.17 33.98 7.96
CA TRP A 174 -51.88 35.25 7.82
C TRP A 174 -52.78 35.26 6.59
N ASN A 175 -52.28 34.80 5.45
CA ASN A 175 -53.06 34.76 4.21
C ASN A 175 -54.31 33.85 4.33
N TRP A 176 -54.18 32.71 5.02
CA TRP A 176 -55.30 31.85 5.36
C TRP A 176 -56.30 32.51 6.32
N ALA A 177 -55.81 33.22 7.33
CA ALA A 177 -56.67 33.98 8.24
C ALA A 177 -57.47 35.06 7.50
N TRP A 178 -56.81 35.85 6.64
CA TRP A 178 -57.47 36.84 5.78
C TRP A 178 -58.48 36.20 4.82
N PHE A 179 -58.13 35.10 4.16
CA PHE A 179 -59.04 34.39 3.27
C PHE A 179 -60.28 33.89 4.03
N SER A 180 -60.12 33.32 5.24
CA SER A 180 -61.23 32.89 6.07
C SER A 180 -62.14 34.05 6.50
N LEU A 181 -61.54 35.21 6.84
CA LEU A 181 -62.28 36.42 7.19
C LEU A 181 -63.11 36.93 6.00
N CYS A 182 -62.53 36.93 4.79
CA CYS A 182 -63.22 37.31 3.56
C CYS A 182 -64.36 36.35 3.18
N LEU A 183 -64.19 35.03 3.41
CA LEU A 183 -65.28 34.07 3.19
C LEU A 183 -66.44 34.29 4.15
N ILE A 184 -66.17 34.57 5.42
CA ILE A 184 -67.21 34.86 6.42
C ILE A 184 -67.94 36.15 6.09
N SER A 185 -67.21 37.24 5.77
CA SER A 185 -67.82 38.52 5.41
C SER A 185 -68.60 38.44 4.09
N GLY A 186 -68.07 37.75 3.08
CA GLY A 186 -68.77 37.50 1.81
C GLY A 186 -70.03 36.66 1.99
N GLY A 187 -69.99 35.63 2.83
CA GLY A 187 -71.15 34.81 3.18
C GLY A 187 -72.25 35.59 3.90
N LEU A 188 -71.87 36.48 4.83
CA LEU A 188 -72.81 37.39 5.51
C LEU A 188 -73.46 38.37 4.53
N LEU A 189 -72.70 38.98 3.62
CA LEU A 189 -73.25 39.87 2.60
C LEU A 189 -74.19 39.15 1.63
N ALA A 190 -73.84 37.92 1.21
CA ALA A 190 -74.70 37.12 0.35
C ALA A 190 -76.01 36.72 1.04
N ALA A 191 -75.96 36.31 2.31
CA ALA A 191 -77.14 36.00 3.11
C ALA A 191 -78.04 37.23 3.31
N TRP A 192 -77.44 38.40 3.52
CA TRP A 192 -78.17 39.67 3.65
C TRP A 192 -78.89 40.07 2.34
N PHE A 193 -78.27 39.83 1.19
CA PHE A 193 -78.86 40.12 -0.12
C PHE A 193 -79.93 39.10 -0.57
N LEU A 194 -79.78 37.81 -0.25
CA LEU A 194 -80.74 36.76 -0.66
C LEU A 194 -81.92 36.58 0.32
N GLY A 195 -81.82 37.08 1.56
CA GLY A 195 -82.80 36.89 2.63
C GLY A 195 -84.26 37.31 2.34
N PRO A 196 -84.57 38.38 1.59
CA PRO A 196 -85.95 38.81 1.40
C PRO A 196 -86.69 38.11 0.24
N ALA A 197 -86.10 37.10 -0.42
CA ALA A 197 -86.67 36.47 -1.61
C ALA A 197 -87.38 35.13 -1.39
N LEU A 198 -87.57 34.68 -0.14
CA LEU A 198 -88.47 33.55 0.15
C LEU A 198 -89.83 34.07 0.63
N PRO A 199 -90.92 33.76 -0.10
CA PRO A 199 -92.29 34.18 0.21
C PRO A 199 -92.89 33.49 1.44
#